data_AF-A0A8H8IL05-F1
#
_entry.id   AF-A0A8H8IL05-F1
#
_cell.length_a   1.000
_cell.length_b   1.000
_cell.length_c   1.000
_cell.angle_alpha   90.00
_cell.angle_beta   90.00
_cell.angle_gamma   90.00
#
_symmetry.space_group_name_H-M   'P 1'
#
loop_
_entity.id
_entity.type
_entity.pdbx_description
1 polymer ?
#
loop_
_entity_poly.entity_id
_entity_poly.type
_entity_poly.pdbx_seq_one_letter_code
_entity_poly.pdbx_strand_id
1 'polypeptide(L)'
;MSEQPEHIEESTAHFEPVLKLTEQVETKTHEEDEEALTKHRAKLFRFDATSAEWKERGTGDVRLLQHKVTKKVRVLMRRDKTLKICANHYISSDMKLQPNVGSDRSWVWKVAADMSEGESTAETLAIRFANSEIANEWKAEFEKAQSENAKLASGTDAPPAEATDEPAKTEEEPPAAPPVVAAGTEAEPVVPVAAPTAEAAKPVASTEDAKPDVPAGGAAEAAKDDAPAEEKKD
;
A
#
# COMPACT_ATOMS: atom_id res chain seq x y z
N MET A 1 -37.32 32.16 33.07
CA MET A 1 -37.23 30.69 33.12
C MET A 1 -35.79 30.36 32.82
N SER A 2 -35.05 29.86 33.81
CA SER A 2 -33.63 29.53 33.63
C SER A 2 -33.53 28.03 33.35
N GLU A 3 -33.03 27.68 32.16
CA GLU A 3 -32.68 26.30 31.81
C GLU A 3 -31.54 25.82 32.73
N GLN A 4 -31.75 24.68 33.38
CA GLN A 4 -30.67 23.96 34.06
C GLN A 4 -30.04 22.98 33.07
N PRO A 5 -28.70 22.86 33.04
CA PRO A 5 -28.03 21.90 32.17
C PRO A 5 -28.37 20.48 32.61
N GLU A 6 -28.87 19.66 31.68
CA GLU A 6 -29.16 18.25 31.97
C GLU A 6 -27.88 17.49 32.34
N HIS A 7 -27.88 16.91 33.53
CA HIS A 7 -26.79 16.05 33.99
C HIS A 7 -26.88 14.72 33.26
N ILE A 8 -26.01 14.52 32.26
CA ILE A 8 -25.84 13.24 31.59
C ILE A 8 -25.06 12.32 32.53
N GLU A 9 -25.75 11.41 33.21
CA GLU A 9 -25.09 10.35 34.00
C GLU A 9 -24.28 9.43 33.06
N GLU A 10 -22.98 9.32 33.30
CA GLU A 10 -22.13 8.38 32.55
C GLU A 10 -22.47 6.93 32.93
N SER A 11 -22.57 6.06 31.92
CA SER A 11 -22.92 4.66 32.10
C SER A 11 -21.87 3.90 32.93
N THR A 12 -22.30 3.22 33.99
CA THR A 12 -21.46 2.42 34.88
C THR A 12 -21.40 0.93 34.51
N ALA A 13 -21.74 0.57 33.27
CA ALA A 13 -21.82 -0.82 32.84
C ALA A 13 -20.43 -1.49 32.84
N HIS A 14 -20.29 -2.60 33.58
CA HIS A 14 -19.10 -3.44 33.60
C HIS A 14 -19.36 -4.74 32.83
N PHE A 15 -18.45 -5.09 31.91
CA PHE A 15 -18.56 -6.30 31.11
C PHE A 15 -17.47 -7.30 31.49
N GLU A 16 -17.86 -8.52 31.86
CA GLU A 16 -16.90 -9.61 32.10
C GLU A 16 -16.41 -10.20 30.77
N PRO A 17 -15.08 -10.34 30.56
CA PRO A 17 -14.55 -10.92 29.32
C PRO A 17 -14.93 -12.39 29.16
N VAL A 18 -15.59 -12.71 28.05
CA VAL A 18 -15.97 -14.11 27.69
C VAL A 18 -14.73 -14.97 27.44
N LEU A 19 -13.67 -14.38 26.88
CA LEU A 19 -12.40 -15.03 26.56
C LEU A 19 -11.25 -14.18 27.09
N LYS A 20 -10.42 -14.78 27.96
CA LYS A 20 -9.20 -14.16 28.45
C LYS A 20 -8.04 -14.73 27.63
N LEU A 21 -7.37 -13.88 26.87
CA LEU A 21 -6.14 -14.26 26.16
C LEU A 21 -5.03 -14.40 27.21
N THR A 22 -4.74 -15.64 27.64
CA THR A 22 -3.81 -15.92 28.75
C THR A 22 -2.35 -15.88 28.32
N GLU A 23 -2.07 -16.11 27.03
CA GLU A 23 -0.72 -16.18 26.49
C GLU A 23 -0.49 -15.03 25.52
N GLN A 24 0.62 -14.33 25.69
CA GLN A 24 1.08 -13.34 24.73
C GLN A 24 1.68 -14.08 23.53
N VAL A 25 1.02 -14.00 22.39
CA VAL A 25 1.52 -14.60 21.15
C VAL A 25 2.67 -13.76 20.60
N GLU A 26 3.80 -14.40 20.30
CA GLU A 26 4.90 -13.73 19.58
C GLU A 26 4.44 -13.41 18.15
N THR A 27 4.35 -12.13 17.82
CA THR A 27 3.93 -11.67 16.50
C THR A 27 5.15 -11.46 15.61
N LYS A 28 5.30 -12.29 14.57
CA LYS A 28 6.31 -12.11 13.52
C LYS A 28 5.73 -11.31 12.35
N THR A 29 6.49 -10.36 11.83
CA THR A 29 6.08 -9.51 10.71
C THR A 29 6.28 -10.20 9.36
N HIS A 30 7.17 -11.19 9.31
CA HIS A 30 7.64 -11.86 8.09
C HIS A 30 8.34 -10.90 7.12
N GLU A 31 9.04 -9.92 7.70
CA GLU A 31 9.86 -8.89 7.05
C GLU A 31 11.29 -8.88 7.62
N GLU A 32 11.61 -9.78 8.56
CA GLU A 32 12.87 -9.80 9.32
C GLU A 32 14.09 -10.16 8.45
N ASP A 33 13.86 -10.92 7.38
CA ASP A 33 14.88 -11.34 6.41
C ASP A 33 15.03 -10.36 5.24
N GLU A 34 14.42 -9.18 5.34
CA GLU A 34 14.41 -8.18 4.27
C GLU A 34 14.96 -6.84 4.74
N GLU A 35 15.52 -6.08 3.80
CA GLU A 35 15.99 -4.73 3.99
C GLU A 35 15.11 -3.75 3.21
N ALA A 36 14.71 -2.65 3.84
CA ALA A 36 13.91 -1.62 3.19
C ALA A 36 14.81 -0.69 2.37
N LEU A 37 14.72 -0.77 1.04
CA LEU A 37 15.45 0.10 0.11
C LEU A 37 14.89 1.53 0.16
N THR A 38 13.56 1.65 0.15
CA THR A 38 12.86 2.93 0.25
C THR A 38 11.60 2.79 1.11
N LYS A 39 11.20 3.91 1.72
CA LYS A 39 10.00 4.01 2.53
C LYS A 39 9.35 5.38 2.31
N HIS A 40 8.12 5.40 1.82
CA HIS A 40 7.39 6.65 1.62
C HIS A 40 5.93 6.53 2.06
N ARG A 41 5.35 7.67 2.45
CA ARG A 41 3.92 7.78 2.73
C ARG A 41 3.14 7.87 1.42
N ALA A 42 2.11 7.04 1.24
CA ALA A 42 1.31 7.02 0.03
C ALA A 42 -0.15 6.66 0.28
N LYS A 43 -0.98 6.93 -0.74
CA LYS A 43 -2.34 6.39 -0.87
C LYS A 43 -2.41 5.49 -2.09
N LEU A 44 -2.90 4.28 -1.90
CA LEU A 44 -3.03 3.24 -2.91
C LEU A 44 -4.50 3.05 -3.29
N PHE A 45 -4.73 2.88 -4.58
CA PHE A 45 -6.02 2.64 -5.20
C PHE A 45 -5.96 1.36 -6.04
N ARG A 46 -7.12 0.71 -6.16
CA ARG A 46 -7.35 -0.44 -7.04
C ARG A 46 -8.39 -0.03 -8.08
N PHE A 47 -8.16 -0.37 -9.34
CA PHE A 47 -9.17 -0.23 -10.37
C PHE A 47 -10.20 -1.36 -10.28
N ASP A 48 -11.47 -1.00 -10.18
CA ASP A 48 -12.57 -1.95 -10.28
C ASP A 48 -13.02 -2.08 -11.73
N ALA A 49 -12.78 -3.24 -12.34
CA ALA A 49 -13.15 -3.47 -13.74
C ALA A 49 -14.67 -3.53 -13.95
N THR A 50 -15.45 -3.92 -12.92
CA THR A 50 -16.91 -4.06 -13.04
C THR A 50 -17.61 -2.69 -13.05
N SER A 51 -17.19 -1.78 -12.18
CA SER A 51 -17.74 -0.42 -12.11
C SER A 51 -16.91 0.63 -12.87
N ALA A 52 -15.79 0.23 -13.47
CA ALA A 52 -14.85 1.10 -14.19
C ALA A 52 -14.39 2.32 -13.36
N GLU A 53 -14.12 2.11 -12.07
CA GLU A 53 -13.77 3.18 -11.14
C GLU A 53 -12.55 2.87 -10.28
N TRP A 54 -11.89 3.91 -9.76
CA TRP A 54 -10.81 3.76 -8.79
C TRP A 54 -11.37 3.71 -7.37
N LYS A 55 -11.10 2.61 -6.65
CA LYS A 55 -11.44 2.46 -5.23
C LYS A 55 -10.19 2.61 -4.35
N GLU A 56 -10.31 3.34 -3.25
CA GLU A 56 -9.22 3.42 -2.27
C GLU A 56 -8.97 2.04 -1.68
N ARG A 57 -7.72 1.58 -1.78
CA ARG A 57 -7.29 0.28 -1.25
C ARG A 57 -6.63 0.43 0.11
N GLY A 58 -5.85 1.49 0.32
CA GLY A 58 -5.21 1.78 1.59
C GLY A 58 -4.39 3.06 1.61
N THR A 59 -4.23 3.63 2.80
CA THR A 59 -3.31 4.75 3.07
C THR A 59 -2.32 4.31 4.15
N GLY A 60 -1.04 4.59 3.94
CA GLY A 60 0.02 4.15 4.85
C GLY A 60 1.41 4.25 4.24
N ASP A 61 2.37 3.54 4.83
CA ASP A 61 3.76 3.53 4.37
C ASP A 61 3.96 2.39 3.36
N VAL A 62 4.41 2.76 2.16
CA VAL A 62 4.82 1.83 1.11
C VAL A 62 6.34 1.65 1.18
N ARG A 63 6.80 0.40 1.04
CA ARG A 63 8.20 0.01 1.10
C ARG A 63 8.58 -0.88 -0.08
N LEU A 64 9.81 -0.71 -0.55
CA LEU A 64 10.50 -1.70 -1.38
C LEU A 64 11.40 -2.53 -0.46
N LEU A 65 11.11 -3.81 -0.34
CA LEU A 65 11.81 -4.74 0.55
C LEU A 65 12.64 -5.70 -0.28
N GLN A 66 13.96 -5.72 -0.06
CA GLN A 66 14.89 -6.66 -0.67
C GLN A 66 15.22 -7.79 0.29
N HIS A 67 15.02 -9.03 -0.11
CA HIS A 67 15.39 -10.19 0.70
C HIS A 67 16.91 -10.33 0.81
N LYS A 68 17.43 -10.53 2.04
CA LYS A 68 18.87 -10.55 2.35
C LYS A 68 19.64 -11.62 1.57
N VAL A 69 19.06 -12.81 1.44
CA VAL A 69 19.64 -13.97 0.71
C VAL A 69 19.31 -13.95 -0.78
N THR A 70 18.04 -14.06 -1.17
CA THR A 70 17.63 -14.18 -2.58
C THR A 70 17.78 -12.89 -3.40
N LYS A 71 18.00 -11.75 -2.73
CA LYS A 71 18.07 -10.40 -3.33
C LYS A 71 16.83 -9.97 -4.11
N LYS A 72 15.74 -10.75 -4.06
CA LYS A 72 14.47 -10.39 -4.69
C LYS A 72 13.83 -9.22 -3.97
N VAL A 73 13.32 -8.27 -4.74
CA VAL A 73 12.62 -7.08 -4.24
C VAL A 73 11.11 -7.22 -4.40
N ARG A 74 10.35 -6.91 -3.34
CA ARG A 74 8.89 -6.83 -3.35
C ARG A 74 8.38 -5.47 -2.89
N VAL A 75 7.19 -5.12 -3.33
CA VAL A 75 6.41 -3.99 -2.81
C VAL A 75 5.60 -4.49 -1.62
N LEU A 76 5.72 -3.80 -0.49
CA LEU A 76 4.88 -4.04 0.69
C LEU A 76 4.28 -2.73 1.18
N MET A 77 2.97 -2.71 1.40
CA MET A 77 2.28 -1.55 1.99
C MET A 77 1.30 -2.02 3.06
N ARG A 78 1.29 -1.30 4.20
CA ARG A 78 0.35 -1.55 5.31
C ARG A 78 -0.50 -0.32 5.55
N ARG A 79 -1.77 -0.54 5.88
CA ARG A 79 -2.73 0.51 6.24
C ARG A 79 -2.41 1.08 7.62
N ASP A 80 -2.62 2.38 7.77
CA ASP A 80 -2.55 3.04 9.07
C ASP A 80 -3.49 2.41 10.09
N LYS A 81 -3.08 2.44 11.36
CA LYS A 81 -3.82 1.98 12.55
C LYS A 81 -4.07 0.47 12.59
N THR A 82 -4.63 -0.10 11.52
CA THR A 82 -4.97 -1.52 11.41
C THR A 82 -3.79 -2.41 11.07
N LEU A 83 -2.72 -1.85 10.49
CA LEU A 83 -1.51 -2.56 10.05
C LEU A 83 -1.76 -3.70 9.04
N LYS A 84 -2.99 -3.79 8.50
CA LYS A 84 -3.37 -4.74 7.46
C LYS A 84 -2.60 -4.43 6.19
N ILE A 85 -2.11 -5.47 5.54
CA ILE A 85 -1.43 -5.37 4.26
C ILE A 85 -2.45 -4.91 3.20
N CYS A 86 -2.04 -4.00 2.31
CA CYS A 86 -2.85 -3.53 1.19
C CYS A 86 -2.08 -3.55 -0.15
N ALA A 87 -0.82 -3.95 -0.15
CA ALA A 87 -0.06 -4.37 -1.33
C ALA A 87 1.03 -5.35 -0.88
N ASN A 88 1.18 -6.45 -1.60
CA ASN A 88 2.22 -7.46 -1.36
C ASN A 88 2.47 -8.24 -2.66
N HIS A 89 3.45 -7.81 -3.44
CA HIS A 89 3.82 -8.46 -4.69
C HIS A 89 5.29 -8.23 -5.02
N TYR A 90 5.91 -9.20 -5.68
CA TYR A 90 7.25 -9.03 -6.23
C TYR A 90 7.23 -8.04 -7.41
N ILE A 91 8.33 -7.31 -7.59
CA ILE A 91 8.52 -6.49 -8.79
C ILE A 91 8.97 -7.41 -9.92
N SER A 92 8.14 -7.58 -10.95
CA SER A 92 8.49 -8.35 -12.14
C SER A 92 8.96 -7.46 -13.29
N SER A 93 9.74 -8.02 -14.21
CA SER A 93 10.37 -7.29 -15.33
C SER A 93 9.38 -6.72 -16.35
N ASP A 94 8.15 -7.21 -16.36
CA ASP A 94 7.06 -6.80 -17.23
C ASP A 94 6.19 -5.66 -16.65
N MET A 95 6.34 -5.34 -15.37
CA MET A 95 5.63 -4.23 -14.75
C MET A 95 6.04 -2.90 -15.38
N LYS A 96 5.11 -1.97 -15.56
CA LYS A 96 5.42 -0.64 -16.10
C LYS A 96 4.66 0.42 -15.34
N LEU A 97 5.39 1.31 -14.66
CA LEU A 97 4.79 2.50 -14.06
C LEU A 97 4.40 3.46 -15.19
N GLN A 98 3.11 3.75 -15.28
CA GLN A 98 2.54 4.71 -16.22
C GLN A 98 2.07 5.96 -15.46
N PRO A 99 2.33 7.17 -15.98
CA PRO A 99 1.82 8.39 -15.36
C PRO A 99 0.29 8.37 -15.35
N ASN A 100 -0.31 8.81 -14.26
CA ASN A 100 -1.77 8.98 -14.21
C ASN A 100 -2.16 10.33 -14.85
N VAL A 101 -3.22 10.34 -15.67
CA VAL A 101 -3.66 11.55 -16.37
C VAL A 101 -4.06 12.62 -15.35
N GLY A 102 -3.50 13.83 -15.48
CA GLY A 102 -3.79 14.94 -14.58
C GLY A 102 -3.09 14.87 -13.21
N SER A 103 -2.12 13.98 -13.02
CA SER A 103 -1.31 13.93 -11.79
C SER A 103 0.17 13.75 -12.11
N ASP A 104 1.01 14.62 -11.56
CA ASP A 104 2.48 14.52 -11.56
C ASP A 104 3.04 13.65 -10.42
N ARG A 105 2.21 13.35 -9.42
CA ARG A 105 2.57 12.61 -8.21
C ARG A 105 1.93 11.22 -8.08
N SER A 106 1.50 10.64 -9.21
CA SER A 106 0.83 9.33 -9.22
C SER A 106 1.30 8.42 -10.35
N TRP A 107 1.41 7.13 -10.04
CA TRP A 107 1.77 6.08 -10.99
C TRP A 107 0.73 4.97 -11.01
N VAL A 108 0.53 4.35 -12.18
CA VAL A 108 -0.39 3.23 -12.41
C VAL A 108 0.40 2.05 -12.96
N TRP A 109 0.15 0.83 -12.47
CA TRP A 109 0.72 -0.40 -13.03
C TRP A 109 -0.21 -1.60 -12.84
N LYS A 110 0.06 -2.65 -13.62
CA LYS A 110 -0.63 -3.94 -13.50
C LYS A 110 0.24 -4.90 -12.71
N VAL A 111 -0.40 -5.68 -11.85
CA VAL A 111 0.21 -6.72 -11.03
C VAL A 111 -0.50 -8.04 -11.35
N ALA A 112 0.25 -9.07 -11.70
CA ALA A 112 -0.34 -10.38 -12.01
C ALA A 112 -0.71 -11.19 -10.75
N ALA A 113 0.03 -10.99 -9.66
CA ALA A 113 -0.08 -11.77 -8.42
C ALA A 113 0.18 -10.91 -7.18
N ASP A 114 -0.83 -10.16 -6.74
CA ASP A 114 -0.83 -9.47 -5.44
C ASP A 114 -1.41 -10.39 -4.36
N MET A 115 -0.72 -10.53 -3.24
CA MET A 115 -1.06 -11.44 -2.14
C MET A 115 -1.50 -10.70 -0.87
N SER A 116 -2.04 -9.47 -0.99
CA SER A 116 -2.39 -8.68 0.19
C SER A 116 -3.69 -9.11 0.87
N GLU A 117 -4.54 -9.89 0.20
CA GLU A 117 -5.83 -10.41 0.73
C GLU A 117 -5.79 -11.91 1.04
N GLY A 118 -4.61 -12.54 0.99
CA GLY A 118 -4.40 -13.96 1.32
C GLY A 118 -4.34 -14.88 0.10
N GLU A 119 -5.04 -14.53 -0.98
CA GLU A 119 -4.94 -15.20 -2.27
C GLU A 119 -4.20 -14.32 -3.29
N SER A 120 -3.61 -14.95 -4.31
CA SER A 120 -2.94 -14.25 -5.40
C SER A 120 -3.96 -13.71 -6.40
N THR A 121 -4.13 -12.40 -6.49
CA THR A 121 -5.04 -11.74 -7.43
C THR A 121 -4.31 -10.86 -8.44
N ALA A 122 -4.85 -10.79 -9.66
CA ALA A 122 -4.38 -9.83 -10.66
C ALA A 122 -5.05 -8.48 -10.42
N GLU A 123 -4.27 -7.42 -10.27
CA GLU A 123 -4.73 -6.09 -9.88
C GLU A 123 -4.19 -5.02 -10.83
N THR A 124 -4.99 -3.98 -11.07
CA THR A 124 -4.48 -2.72 -11.63
C THR A 124 -4.45 -1.68 -10.52
N LEU A 125 -3.24 -1.28 -10.13
CA LEU A 125 -3.01 -0.43 -8.98
C LEU A 125 -2.61 0.97 -9.41
N ALA A 126 -3.05 1.96 -8.63
CA ALA A 126 -2.54 3.32 -8.72
C ALA A 126 -2.05 3.77 -7.36
N ILE A 127 -0.90 4.43 -7.31
CA ILE A 127 -0.33 4.99 -6.08
C ILE A 127 -0.17 6.49 -6.24
N ARG A 128 -0.50 7.25 -5.19
CA ARG A 128 -0.34 8.69 -5.12
C ARG A 128 0.52 9.07 -3.92
N PHE A 129 1.52 9.91 -4.16
CA PHE A 129 2.42 10.45 -3.16
C PHE A 129 2.05 11.89 -2.78
N ALA A 130 2.71 12.42 -1.74
CA ALA A 130 2.47 13.78 -1.28
C ALA A 130 2.84 14.83 -2.35
N ASN A 131 3.99 14.65 -2.99
CA ASN A 131 4.56 15.55 -4.00
C ASN A 131 5.18 14.74 -5.16
N SER A 132 5.56 15.44 -6.23
CA SER A 132 6.15 14.85 -7.43
C SER A 132 7.58 14.37 -7.22
N GLU A 133 8.35 15.00 -6.32
CA GLU A 133 9.71 14.57 -5.94
C GLU A 133 9.71 13.13 -5.43
N ILE A 134 8.90 12.84 -4.40
CA ILE A 134 8.76 11.49 -3.83
C ILE A 134 8.23 10.51 -4.88
N ALA A 135 7.31 10.94 -5.73
CA ALA A 135 6.79 10.08 -6.80
C ALA A 135 7.90 9.68 -7.78
N ASN A 136 8.79 10.60 -8.15
CA ASN A 136 9.90 10.33 -9.05
C ASN A 136 10.99 9.48 -8.39
N GLU A 137 11.29 9.71 -7.11
CA GLU A 137 12.18 8.84 -6.31
C GLU A 137 11.65 7.41 -6.25
N TRP A 138 10.35 7.24 -5.97
CA TRP A 138 9.70 5.94 -5.96
C TRP A 138 9.83 5.24 -7.32
N LYS A 139 9.56 5.97 -8.41
CA LYS A 139 9.69 5.41 -9.76
C LYS A 139 11.11 4.97 -10.05
N ALA A 140 12.10 5.79 -9.72
CA ALA A 140 13.51 5.47 -9.94
C ALA A 140 13.93 4.20 -9.18
N GLU A 141 13.58 4.07 -7.90
CA GLU A 141 13.91 2.87 -7.14
C GLU A 141 13.12 1.64 -7.60
N PHE A 142 11.86 1.82 -8.02
CA PHE A 142 11.06 0.73 -8.58
C PHE A 142 11.68 0.18 -9.88
N GLU A 143 12.09 1.05 -10.80
CA GLU A 143 12.72 0.65 -12.06
C GLU A 143 14.12 0.04 -11.85
N LYS A 144 14.86 0.52 -10.85
CA LYS A 144 16.12 -0.09 -10.40
C LYS A 144 15.89 -1.50 -9.86
N ALA A 145 14.95 -1.66 -8.93
CA ALA A 145 14.58 -2.96 -8.36
C ALA A 145 14.05 -3.93 -9.43
N GLN A 146 13.31 -3.43 -10.41
CA GLN A 146 12.88 -4.21 -11.57
C GLN A 146 14.08 -4.77 -12.36
N SER A 147 15.08 -3.92 -12.61
CA SER A 147 16.29 -4.32 -13.31
C SER A 147 17.11 -5.35 -12.52
N GLU A 148 17.18 -5.21 -11.19
CA GLU A 148 17.85 -6.16 -10.29
C GLU A 148 17.12 -7.51 -10.27
N ASN A 149 15.80 -7.51 -10.10
CA ASN A 149 15.00 -8.73 -10.13
C ASN A 149 15.08 -9.45 -11.49
N ALA A 150 15.12 -8.70 -12.61
CA ALA A 150 15.28 -9.28 -13.94
C ALA A 150 16.62 -10.02 -14.09
N LYS A 151 17.72 -9.44 -13.59
CA LYS A 151 19.05 -10.08 -13.60
C LYS A 151 19.07 -11.38 -12.79
N LEU A 152 18.38 -11.39 -11.65
CA LEU A 152 18.26 -12.58 -10.80
C LEU A 152 17.43 -13.68 -11.49
N ALA A 153 16.37 -13.31 -12.23
CA ALA A 153 15.56 -14.25 -13.00
C ALA A 153 16.30 -14.87 -14.19
N SER A 154 17.27 -14.16 -14.79
CA SER A 154 18.10 -14.66 -15.89
C SER A 154 19.32 -15.50 -15.45
N GLY A 155 19.48 -15.78 -14.15
CA GLY A 155 20.42 -16.80 -13.66
C GLY A 155 21.91 -16.41 -13.62
N THR A 156 22.26 -15.14 -13.44
CA THR A 156 23.68 -14.71 -13.41
C THR A 156 24.29 -14.60 -12.00
N ASP A 157 23.55 -14.91 -10.93
CA ASP A 157 24.15 -15.02 -9.59
C ASP A 157 23.36 -16.03 -8.74
N ALA A 158 23.94 -17.22 -8.57
CA ALA A 158 23.44 -18.24 -7.66
C ALA A 158 24.46 -18.40 -6.53
N PRO A 159 24.15 -17.99 -5.29
CA PRO A 159 24.91 -18.42 -4.12
C PRO A 159 24.68 -19.93 -3.89
N PRO A 160 25.65 -20.66 -3.28
CA PRO A 160 25.62 -22.11 -3.19
C PRO A 160 24.45 -22.57 -2.33
N ALA A 161 23.67 -23.51 -2.86
CA ALA A 161 22.76 -24.31 -2.05
C ALA A 161 23.59 -25.19 -1.11
N GLU A 162 23.55 -24.93 0.19
CA GLU A 162 23.94 -25.92 1.18
C GLU A 162 22.89 -27.04 1.17
N ALA A 163 23.34 -28.19 0.71
CA ALA A 163 22.64 -29.45 0.82
C ALA A 163 22.71 -29.97 2.26
N THR A 164 21.56 -30.30 2.82
CA THR A 164 21.43 -31.33 3.85
C THR A 164 20.37 -32.34 3.39
N ASP A 165 20.86 -33.42 2.77
CA ASP A 165 20.37 -34.81 2.91
C ASP A 165 19.98 -35.09 4.38
N GLU A 166 18.97 -35.86 4.81
CA GLU A 166 18.13 -36.95 4.28
C GLU A 166 17.11 -37.27 5.44
N PRO A 167 16.19 -38.27 5.39
CA PRO A 167 15.28 -38.73 4.34
C PRO A 167 13.79 -38.66 4.76
N ALA A 168 12.91 -38.65 3.76
CA ALA A 168 11.49 -38.98 3.89
C ALA A 168 11.28 -40.50 4.10
N LYS A 169 10.30 -40.87 4.94
CA LYS A 169 9.75 -42.23 5.04
C LYS A 169 8.34 -42.22 4.45
N THR A 170 8.12 -43.07 3.45
CA THR A 170 6.85 -43.33 2.76
C THR A 170 6.42 -44.77 3.03
N GLU A 171 5.18 -44.99 3.42
CA GLU A 171 4.35 -46.23 3.30
C GLU A 171 3.02 -45.92 4.03
N GLU A 172 1.80 -46.27 3.62
CA GLU A 172 1.27 -47.12 2.56
C GLU A 172 -0.26 -46.87 2.49
N GLU A 173 -0.86 -46.85 1.30
CA GLU A 173 -2.30 -47.05 1.04
C GLU A 173 -2.42 -48.45 0.39
N PRO A 174 -3.47 -49.28 0.59
CA PRO A 174 -4.65 -49.27 -0.32
C PRO A 174 -5.91 -49.95 0.34
N PRO A 175 -6.99 -50.43 -0.36
CA PRO A 175 -7.32 -50.41 -1.79
C PRO A 175 -8.78 -50.00 -2.17
N ALA A 176 -8.97 -49.97 -3.49
CA ALA A 176 -10.05 -49.39 -4.29
C ALA A 176 -11.30 -50.27 -4.56
N ALA A 177 -12.45 -49.58 -4.78
CA ALA A 177 -13.47 -49.69 -5.88
C ALA A 177 -14.15 -51.06 -6.19
N PRO A 178 -15.23 -51.20 -7.03
CA PRO A 178 -15.70 -50.34 -8.14
C PRO A 178 -17.28 -50.32 -8.34
N PRO A 179 -17.86 -50.14 -9.55
CA PRO A 179 -18.16 -48.85 -10.21
C PRO A 179 -19.61 -48.73 -10.76
N VAL A 180 -20.06 -47.53 -11.20
CA VAL A 180 -21.13 -47.39 -12.24
C VAL A 180 -20.94 -46.14 -13.15
N VAL A 181 -20.56 -46.45 -14.40
CA VAL A 181 -20.82 -45.89 -15.75
C VAL A 181 -21.60 -44.56 -15.95
N ALA A 182 -21.03 -43.58 -16.70
CA ALA A 182 -21.27 -43.19 -18.13
C ALA A 182 -22.39 -42.14 -18.32
N ALA A 183 -22.40 -41.15 -19.24
CA ALA A 183 -21.54 -40.62 -20.31
C ALA A 183 -22.17 -39.26 -20.76
N GLY A 184 -21.44 -38.40 -21.50
CA GLY A 184 -22.10 -37.32 -22.28
C GLY A 184 -21.26 -36.08 -22.65
N THR A 185 -20.60 -36.16 -23.80
CA THR A 185 -20.06 -35.12 -24.70
C THR A 185 -20.93 -33.85 -24.87
N GLU A 186 -20.35 -32.63 -25.00
CA GLU A 186 -20.25 -31.86 -26.28
C GLU A 186 -19.60 -30.47 -26.12
N ALA A 187 -19.11 -30.00 -27.28
CA ALA A 187 -18.18 -28.93 -27.66
C ALA A 187 -18.48 -27.46 -27.30
N GLU A 188 -17.42 -26.66 -27.43
CA GLU A 188 -17.42 -25.20 -27.55
C GLU A 188 -18.25 -24.68 -28.75
N PRO A 189 -18.58 -23.39 -28.76
CA PRO A 189 -17.90 -22.56 -29.76
C PRO A 189 -17.44 -21.17 -29.29
N VAL A 190 -16.30 -20.78 -29.86
CA VAL A 190 -15.71 -19.45 -30.00
C VAL A 190 -16.60 -18.47 -30.79
N VAL A 191 -16.72 -17.21 -30.34
CA VAL A 191 -17.08 -16.00 -31.14
C VAL A 191 -16.52 -14.73 -30.43
N PRO A 192 -16.33 -13.56 -31.08
CA PRO A 192 -14.99 -12.99 -31.29
C PRO A 192 -14.75 -11.64 -30.57
N VAL A 193 -13.50 -11.20 -30.64
CA VAL A 193 -13.02 -9.85 -30.27
C VAL A 193 -13.80 -8.75 -31.01
N ALA A 194 -14.37 -7.81 -30.25
CA ALA A 194 -14.81 -6.51 -30.76
C ALA A 194 -14.36 -5.41 -29.79
N ALA A 195 -13.56 -4.48 -30.30
CA ALA A 195 -13.20 -3.24 -29.62
C ALA A 195 -14.42 -2.32 -29.50
N PRO A 196 -14.54 -1.50 -28.44
CA PRO A 196 -15.30 -0.27 -28.52
C PRO A 196 -14.37 0.94 -28.57
N THR A 197 -14.68 1.76 -29.57
CA THR A 197 -14.29 3.13 -29.82
C THR A 197 -14.57 4.07 -28.65
N ALA A 198 -13.78 5.14 -28.61
CA ALA A 198 -13.86 6.26 -27.70
C ALA A 198 -15.22 6.97 -27.72
N GLU A 199 -15.75 7.30 -26.55
CA GLU A 199 -16.67 8.43 -26.37
C GLU A 199 -16.34 9.17 -25.07
N ALA A 200 -16.35 10.49 -25.17
CA ALA A 200 -15.80 11.43 -24.20
C ALA A 200 -16.74 11.64 -22.99
N ALA A 201 -16.21 11.43 -21.78
CA ALA A 201 -16.83 11.89 -20.53
C ALA A 201 -16.12 13.16 -20.04
N LYS A 202 -16.92 14.21 -19.82
CA LYS A 202 -16.52 15.55 -19.36
C LYS A 202 -16.07 15.54 -17.88
N PRO A 203 -15.24 16.50 -17.45
CA PRO A 203 -14.68 16.52 -16.10
C PRO A 203 -15.72 16.99 -15.08
N VAL A 204 -15.81 16.29 -13.95
CA VAL A 204 -16.48 16.79 -12.74
C VAL A 204 -15.44 17.52 -11.88
N ALA A 205 -15.72 18.80 -11.65
CA ALA A 205 -14.88 19.72 -10.90
C ALA A 205 -14.89 19.39 -9.40
N SER A 206 -13.70 19.38 -8.81
CA SER A 206 -13.49 19.42 -7.36
C SER A 206 -13.84 20.81 -6.85
N THR A 207 -14.73 20.90 -5.87
CA THR A 207 -14.90 22.11 -5.05
C THR A 207 -13.76 22.23 -4.05
N GLU A 208 -13.14 23.40 -4.08
CA GLU A 208 -12.03 23.87 -3.25
C GLU A 208 -12.53 24.19 -1.83
N ASP A 209 -11.88 23.62 -0.79
CA ASP A 209 -12.05 24.07 0.59
C ASP A 209 -11.23 25.35 0.80
N ALA A 210 -11.94 26.47 0.95
CA ALA A 210 -11.38 27.77 1.30
C ALA A 210 -10.94 27.81 2.77
N LYS A 211 -9.68 28.21 2.97
CA LYS A 211 -9.11 28.59 4.27
C LYS A 211 -9.66 29.95 4.72
N PRO A 212 -9.93 30.20 6.01
CA PRO A 212 -10.38 31.51 6.47
C PRO A 212 -9.23 32.52 6.59
N ASP A 213 -9.56 33.73 6.15
CA ASP A 213 -8.79 34.97 6.16
C ASP A 213 -8.56 35.50 7.60
N VAL A 214 -7.36 36.00 7.88
CA VAL A 214 -7.04 36.77 9.10
C VAL A 214 -6.58 38.16 8.65
N PRO A 215 -7.29 39.25 8.98
CA PRO A 215 -6.81 40.58 8.65
C PRO A 215 -5.81 41.07 9.70
N ALA A 216 -4.62 41.43 9.22
CA ALA A 216 -3.64 42.23 9.95
C ALA A 216 -4.09 43.70 9.94
N GLY A 217 -4.23 44.28 11.15
CA GLY A 217 -4.44 45.71 11.36
C GLY A 217 -3.54 46.18 12.49
N GLY A 218 -2.47 46.90 12.14
CA GLY A 218 -1.58 47.56 13.08
C GLY A 218 -2.14 48.91 13.53
N ALA A 219 -1.95 49.23 14.81
CA ALA A 219 -1.98 50.59 15.33
C ALA A 219 -0.80 50.74 16.30
N ALA A 220 0.00 51.77 16.05
CA ALA A 220 1.15 52.16 16.83
C ALA A 220 0.72 52.91 18.11
N GLU A 221 1.39 52.65 19.23
CA GLU A 221 1.39 53.56 20.38
C GLU A 221 2.82 53.70 20.93
N ALA A 222 3.14 54.94 21.30
CA ALA A 222 4.46 55.48 21.55
C ALA A 222 5.08 55.04 22.89
N ALA A 223 6.39 54.81 22.91
CA ALA A 223 7.20 54.75 24.12
C ALA A 223 8.25 55.87 24.10
N LYS A 224 8.23 56.65 25.17
CA LYS A 224 9.08 57.81 25.48
C LYS A 224 10.55 57.45 25.68
N ASP A 225 11.37 58.44 25.34
CA ASP A 225 12.75 58.70 25.77
C ASP A 225 13.10 58.22 27.19
N ASP A 226 14.26 57.56 27.31
CA ASP A 226 15.23 57.87 28.35
C ASP A 226 16.64 57.45 27.87
N ALA A 227 17.57 58.40 27.85
CA ALA A 227 18.96 58.24 27.42
C ALA A 227 19.86 57.80 28.59
N PRO A 228 21.06 57.29 28.30
CA PRO A 228 22.20 57.80 29.06
C PRO A 228 23.42 58.10 28.18
N ALA A 229 24.14 59.14 28.60
CA ALA A 229 25.34 59.68 28.00
C ALA A 229 26.62 58.94 28.46
N GLU A 230 27.53 58.69 27.51
CA GLU A 230 28.99 58.60 27.70
C GLU A 230 29.59 60.03 27.70
N GLU A 231 30.73 60.43 28.29
CA GLU A 231 31.83 59.81 29.03
C GLU A 231 32.79 60.97 29.50
N LYS A 232 33.53 60.75 30.60
CA LYS A 232 34.84 61.35 31.03
C LYS A 232 35.00 62.81 31.54
N LYS A 233 35.83 62.88 32.61
CA LYS A 233 36.90 63.84 33.00
C LYS A 233 36.51 65.33 33.13
N ASP A 234 36.92 66.08 34.14
CA ASP A 234 37.98 66.03 35.16
C ASP A 234 37.43 66.60 36.50
#